data_AF-A0A182FXA5-F1
#
_entry.id   AF-A0A182FXA5-F1
#
_cell.length_a   1.000
_cell.length_b   1.000
_cell.length_c   1.000
_cell.angle_alpha   90.00
_cell.angle_beta   90.00
_cell.angle_gamma   90.00
#
_symmetry.space_group_name_H-M   'P 1'
#
loop_
_entity.id
_entity.type
_entity.pdbx_description
1 polymer ?
#
loop_
_entity_poly.entity_id
_entity_poly.type
_entity_poly.pdbx_seq_one_letter_code
_entity_poly.pdbx_strand_id
1 'polypeptide(L)'
;MSLVLNGYTFEKEKTRKTSSSWRCTQAKVYRCKARIVEQHSYDKDDSRRFQIVRSNHNHAIVSKRRPRGSLNGLRKAKESIIKRYAKQSKASKRIELLNKFEDDYTKY
;
A
#
# COMPACT_ATOMS: atom_id res chain seq x y z
N MET A 1 -12.12 14.96 -10.14
CA MET A 1 -12.11 13.85 -11.12
C MET A 1 -11.31 12.67 -10.57
N SER A 2 -11.78 11.45 -10.82
CA SER A 2 -11.10 10.20 -10.45
C SER A 2 -11.01 9.31 -11.69
N LEU A 3 -9.90 8.61 -11.85
CA LEU A 3 -9.67 7.69 -12.96
C LEU A 3 -9.83 6.26 -12.47
N VAL A 4 -10.54 5.42 -13.22
CA VAL A 4 -10.72 4.00 -12.90
C VAL A 4 -10.04 3.18 -13.97
N LEU A 5 -9.12 2.31 -13.56
CA LEU A 5 -8.42 1.38 -14.45
C LEU A 5 -8.41 0.00 -13.79
N ASN A 6 -8.89 -1.01 -14.51
CA ASN A 6 -8.97 -2.40 -14.04
C ASN A 6 -9.64 -2.53 -12.66
N GLY A 7 -10.69 -1.73 -12.42
CA GLY A 7 -11.40 -1.68 -11.14
C GLY A 7 -10.68 -0.90 -10.02
N TYR A 8 -9.43 -0.50 -10.20
CA TYR A 8 -8.71 0.34 -9.23
C TYR A 8 -8.95 1.82 -9.50
N THR A 9 -9.21 2.57 -8.43
CA THR A 9 -9.43 4.01 -8.51
C THR A 9 -8.15 4.79 -8.21
N PHE A 10 -7.86 5.76 -9.07
CA PHE A 10 -6.74 6.68 -8.99
C PHE A 10 -7.24 8.11 -8.79
N GLU A 11 -6.49 8.88 -8.01
CA GLU A 11 -6.68 10.31 -7.79
C GLU A 11 -5.52 11.09 -8.40
N LYS A 12 -5.82 12.27 -8.96
CA LYS A 12 -4.79 13.15 -9.51
C LYS A 12 -3.94 13.70 -8.38
N GLU A 13 -2.64 13.42 -8.43
CA GLU A 13 -1.67 13.78 -7.39
C GLU A 13 -1.00 15.11 -7.71
N LYS A 14 -0.54 15.26 -8.96
CA LYS A 14 0.14 16.46 -9.45
C LYS A 14 -0.23 16.69 -10.90
N THR A 15 -0.41 17.95 -11.26
CA THR A 15 -0.59 18.40 -12.64
C THR A 15 0.64 19.24 -13.01
N ARG A 16 1.26 18.92 -14.14
CA ARG A 16 2.31 19.70 -14.80
C ARG A 16 1.78 20.16 -16.16
N LYS A 17 2.50 21.08 -16.80
CA LYS A 17 2.16 21.59 -18.13
C LYS A 17 1.98 20.46 -19.16
N THR A 18 2.90 19.50 -19.19
CA THR A 18 2.93 18.42 -20.18
C THR A 18 2.39 17.08 -19.67
N SER A 19 2.07 16.96 -18.38
CA SER A 19 1.62 15.69 -17.81
C SER A 19 0.91 15.82 -16.47
N SER A 20 -0.02 14.91 -16.19
CA SER A 20 -0.62 14.72 -14.88
C SER A 20 -0.22 13.37 -14.29
N SER A 21 0.22 13.35 -13.03
CA SER A 21 0.48 12.12 -12.28
C SER A 21 -0.76 11.72 -11.48
N TRP A 22 -1.14 10.46 -11.62
CA TRP A 22 -2.29 9.84 -10.97
C TRP A 22 -1.80 8.73 -10.05
N ARG A 23 -2.17 8.78 -8.77
CA ARG A 23 -1.79 7.76 -7.78
C ARG A 23 -3.01 6.95 -7.36
N CYS A 24 -2.80 5.70 -6.95
CA CYS A 24 -3.89 4.91 -6.38
C CYS A 24 -4.50 5.60 -5.15
N THR A 25 -5.83 5.64 -5.05
CA THR A 25 -6.56 6.19 -3.89
C THR A 25 -6.20 5.51 -2.57
N GLN A 26 -5.74 4.25 -2.64
CA GLN A 26 -5.33 3.44 -1.50
C GLN A 26 -3.86 3.68 -1.10
N ALA A 27 -3.14 4.59 -1.76
CA ALA A 27 -1.74 4.90 -1.49
C ALA A 27 -1.50 5.33 -0.03
N LYS A 28 -2.38 6.15 0.57
CA LYS A 28 -2.21 6.59 1.97
C LYS A 28 -2.35 5.45 2.99
N VAL A 29 -2.98 4.35 2.62
CA VAL A 29 -3.53 3.38 3.57
C VAL A 29 -2.75 2.09 3.50
N TYR A 30 -2.60 1.58 2.29
CA TYR A 30 -1.84 0.39 2.00
C TYR A 30 -0.40 0.71 1.62
N ARG A 31 -0.02 2.01 1.55
CA ARG A 31 1.27 2.44 0.97
C ARG A 31 1.43 1.92 -0.47
N CYS A 32 0.31 1.80 -1.18
CA CYS A 32 0.26 1.33 -2.55
C CYS A 32 1.06 2.28 -3.46
N LYS A 33 1.90 1.70 -4.33
CA LYS A 33 2.83 2.44 -5.21
C LYS A 33 2.33 2.51 -6.66
N ALA A 34 1.14 2.00 -6.96
CA ALA A 34 0.56 2.04 -8.29
C ALA A 34 0.34 3.48 -8.75
N ARG A 35 0.76 3.77 -9.99
CA ARG A 35 0.80 5.12 -10.56
C ARG A 35 0.58 5.08 -12.07
N ILE A 36 -0.17 6.06 -12.56
CA ILE A 36 -0.42 6.33 -13.98
C ILE A 36 0.05 7.76 -14.27
N VAL A 37 0.55 7.99 -15.47
CA VAL A 37 0.87 9.32 -15.97
C VAL A 37 0.02 9.58 -17.19
N GLU A 38 -0.72 10.67 -17.16
CA GLU A 38 -1.45 11.22 -18.29
C GLU A 38 -0.52 12.24 -18.96
N GLN A 39 -0.17 12.03 -20.23
CA GLN A 39 0.59 12.98 -21.02
C GLN A 39 -0.38 13.90 -21.75
N HIS A 40 -0.08 15.21 -21.71
CA HIS A 40 -0.85 16.25 -22.36
C HIS A 40 -0.03 16.68 -23.59
N SER A 41 -0.49 16.34 -24.80
CA SER A 41 0.02 16.94 -26.02
C SER A 41 -0.52 18.37 -26.13
N TYR A 42 0.33 19.32 -26.48
CA TYR A 42 -0.09 20.66 -26.88
C TYR A 42 -0.38 20.76 -28.38
N ASP A 43 -0.01 19.72 -29.14
CA ASP A 43 -0.26 19.63 -30.57
C ASP A 43 -1.77 19.46 -30.84
N LYS A 44 -2.20 19.88 -32.04
CA LYS A 44 -3.61 20.00 -32.47
C LYS A 44 -4.47 18.72 -32.34
N ASP A 45 -3.85 17.59 -32.08
CA ASP A 45 -4.51 16.34 -31.76
C ASP A 45 -4.63 16.26 -30.22
N ASP A 46 -5.82 16.55 -29.66
CA ASP A 46 -6.17 16.48 -28.22
C ASP A 46 -6.15 15.02 -27.68
N SER A 47 -5.17 14.24 -28.15
CA SER A 47 -4.94 12.86 -27.82
C SER A 47 -4.26 12.77 -26.46
N ARG A 48 -5.07 12.71 -25.40
CA ARG A 48 -4.59 12.39 -24.06
C ARG A 48 -4.09 10.96 -24.00
N ARG A 49 -2.80 10.78 -23.72
CA ARG A 49 -2.17 9.45 -23.61
C ARG A 49 -2.00 9.08 -22.15
N PHE A 50 -2.56 7.94 -21.75
CA PHE A 50 -2.36 7.39 -20.41
C PHE A 50 -1.29 6.30 -20.44
N GLN A 51 -0.25 6.48 -19.63
CA GLN A 51 0.83 5.51 -19.44
C GLN A 51 0.77 4.93 -18.03
N ILE A 52 0.71 3.61 -17.92
CA ILE A 52 0.78 2.92 -16.64
C ILE A 52 2.26 2.84 -16.22
N VAL A 53 2.66 3.62 -15.22
CA VAL A 53 4.04 3.65 -14.71
C VAL A 53 4.29 2.52 -13.72
N ARG A 54 3.29 2.22 -12.88
CA ARG A 54 3.31 1.09 -11.95
C ARG A 54 1.91 0.50 -11.83
N SER A 55 1.78 -0.77 -12.19
CA SER A 55 0.53 -1.53 -12.14
C SER A 55 0.37 -2.40 -10.89
N ASN A 56 1.45 -2.68 -10.14
CA ASN A 56 1.37 -3.60 -9.00
C ASN A 56 0.65 -2.96 -7.80
N HIS A 57 -0.40 -3.64 -7.32
CA HIS A 57 -1.18 -3.27 -6.14
C HIS A 57 -0.93 -4.26 -5.01
N ASN A 58 -0.80 -3.74 -3.78
CA ASN A 58 -0.61 -4.56 -2.57
C ASN A 58 -1.89 -4.67 -1.73
N HIS A 59 -3.04 -4.50 -2.37
CA HIS A 59 -4.36 -4.56 -1.75
C HIS A 59 -5.39 -4.99 -2.80
N ALA A 60 -6.49 -5.58 -2.33
CA ALA A 60 -7.63 -5.89 -3.19
C ALA A 60 -8.34 -4.62 -3.67
N ILE A 61 -9.20 -4.76 -4.69
CA ILE A 61 -10.02 -3.66 -5.21
C ILE A 61 -10.96 -3.17 -4.11
N VAL A 62 -10.87 -1.88 -3.78
CA VAL A 62 -11.70 -1.23 -2.77
C VAL A 62 -12.80 -0.43 -3.46
N SER A 63 -13.98 -1.04 -3.61
CA SER A 63 -15.14 -0.39 -4.22
C SER A 63 -15.91 0.53 -3.25
N LYS A 64 -15.96 0.16 -1.97
CA LYS A 64 -16.72 0.90 -0.95
C LYS A 64 -15.95 2.13 -0.49
N ARG A 65 -16.64 3.28 -0.48
CA ARG A 65 -16.13 4.50 0.15
C ARG A 65 -15.92 4.26 1.64
N ARG A 66 -14.79 4.73 2.15
CA ARG A 66 -14.55 4.73 3.59
C ARG A 66 -15.28 5.86 4.29
N PRO A 67 -15.75 5.65 5.53
CA PRO A 67 -16.25 6.72 6.37
C PRO A 67 -15.18 7.80 6.55
N ARG A 68 -15.56 9.09 6.48
CA ARG A 68 -14.63 10.20 6.76
C ARG A 68 -14.02 10.04 8.16
N GLY A 69 -12.76 10.44 8.32
CA GLY A 69 -12.05 10.36 9.61
C GLY A 69 -11.56 8.97 10.04
N SER A 70 -12.04 7.88 9.43
CA SER A 70 -11.65 6.49 9.77
C SER A 70 -10.18 6.13 9.49
N LEU A 71 -9.46 6.93 8.69
CA LEU A 71 -8.09 6.66 8.28
C LEU A 71 -7.13 6.50 9.47
N ASN A 72 -7.25 7.38 10.46
CA ASN A 72 -6.40 7.35 11.65
C ASN A 72 -6.64 6.08 12.48
N GLY A 73 -7.91 5.65 12.59
CA GLY A 73 -8.27 4.41 13.27
C GLY A 73 -7.67 3.18 12.58
N LEU A 74 -7.81 3.08 11.26
CA LEU A 74 -7.22 1.98 10.48
C LEU A 74 -5.69 1.95 10.57
N ARG A 75 -5.04 3.12 10.56
CA ARG A 75 -3.58 3.21 10.72
C ARG A 75 -3.13 2.67 12.08
N LYS A 76 -3.78 3.12 13.17
CA LYS A 76 -3.49 2.64 14.52
C LYS A 76 -3.73 1.14 14.67
N ALA A 77 -4.83 0.62 14.09
CA ALA A 77 -5.14 -0.81 14.10
C ALA A 77 -4.08 -1.64 13.35
N LYS A 78 -3.60 -1.15 12.19
CA LYS A 78 -2.52 -1.84 11.47
C LYS A 78 -1.21 -1.84 12.25
N GLU A 79 -0.86 -0.71 12.88
CA GLU A 79 0.34 -0.60 13.72
C GLU A 79 0.27 -1.52 14.96
N SER A 80 -0.88 -1.64 15.61
CA SER A 80 -1.04 -2.55 16.76
C SER A 80 -0.93 -4.02 16.36
N ILE A 81 -1.50 -4.40 15.21
CA ILE A 81 -1.37 -5.75 14.65
C ILE A 81 0.11 -6.06 14.36
N ILE A 82 0.82 -5.17 13.65
CA ILE A 82 2.25 -5.35 13.35
C ILE A 82 3.07 -5.51 14.64
N LYS A 83 2.82 -4.67 15.67
CA LYS A 83 3.50 -4.78 16.96
C LYS A 83 3.22 -6.11 17.66
N ARG A 84 1.97 -6.60 17.61
CA ARG A 84 1.58 -7.90 18.19
C ARG A 84 2.32 -9.05 17.50
N TYR A 85 2.35 -9.08 16.18
CA TYR A 85 3.10 -10.10 15.42
C TYR A 85 4.61 -10.05 15.72
N ALA A 86 5.21 -8.85 15.79
CA ALA A 86 6.61 -8.69 16.16
C ALA A 86 6.92 -9.18 17.58
N LYS A 87 6.01 -8.95 18.55
CA LYS A 87 6.14 -9.46 19.93
C LYS A 87 6.03 -10.99 19.98
N GLN A 88 5.08 -11.56 19.25
CA GLN A 88 4.91 -13.02 19.15
C GLN A 88 6.13 -13.70 18.54
N SER A 89 6.68 -13.15 17.45
CA SER A 89 7.90 -13.66 16.82
C SER A 89 9.10 -13.66 17.78
N LYS A 90 9.29 -12.60 18.58
CA LYS A 90 10.34 -12.55 19.61
C LYS A 90 10.12 -13.57 20.73
N ALA A 91 8.87 -13.77 21.15
CA ALA A 91 8.53 -14.75 22.17
C ALA A 91 8.79 -16.17 21.69
N SER A 92 8.38 -16.54 20.48
CA SER A 92 8.70 -17.84 19.88
C SER A 92 10.21 -18.08 19.81
N LYS A 93 10.97 -17.11 19.32
CA LYS A 93 12.44 -17.24 19.21
C LYS A 93 13.12 -17.39 20.58
N ARG A 94 12.58 -16.77 21.63
CA ARG A 94 13.07 -16.94 23.02
C ARG A 94 12.76 -18.34 23.55
N ILE A 95 11.57 -18.87 23.29
CA ILE A 95 11.18 -20.24 23.69
C ILE A 95 12.08 -21.27 22.99
N GLU A 96 12.33 -21.12 21.69
CA GLU A 96 13.26 -22.00 20.96
C GLU A 96 14.66 -22.01 21.57
N LEU A 97 15.18 -20.85 22.00
CA LEU A 97 16.48 -20.76 22.66
C LEU A 97 16.51 -21.41 24.05
N LEU A 98 15.42 -21.29 24.82
CA LEU A 98 15.30 -21.91 26.14
C LEU A 98 15.22 -23.43 26.04
N ASN A 99 14.39 -23.94 25.12
CA ASN A 99 14.29 -25.38 24.87
C ASN A 99 15.65 -25.95 24.44
N LYS A 100 16.38 -25.25 23.57
CA LYS A 100 17.74 -25.65 23.18
C LYS A 100 18.70 -25.71 24.37
N PHE A 101 18.62 -24.75 25.29
CA PHE A 101 19.44 -24.74 26.50
C PHE A 101 19.10 -25.91 27.45
N GLU A 102 17.81 -26.23 27.62
CA GLU A 102 17.37 -27.39 28.41
C GLU A 102 17.82 -28.72 27.78
N ASP A 103 17.72 -28.85 26.46
CA ASP A 103 18.22 -30.03 25.71
C ASP A 103 19.74 -30.21 25.84
N ASP A 104 20.50 -29.10 25.87
CA ASP A 104 21.96 -29.12 26.04
C ASP A 104 22.36 -29.47 27.50
N TYR A 105 21.56 -29.07 28.49
CA TYR A 105 21.84 -29.32 29.91
C TYR A 105 21.44 -30.74 30.37
N THR A 106 20.41 -31.32 29.75
CA THR A 106 19.93 -32.69 30.07
C THR A 106 20.74 -33.81 29.40
N LYS A 107 21.78 -33.47 28.64
CA LYS A 107 22.72 -34.40 27.98
C LYS A 107 23.96 -34.76 28.81
N TYR A 108 24.08 -34.26 30.04
CA TYR A 108 25.13 -34.58 31.01
C TYR A 108 24.53 -35.22 32.26
#